data_AF-A0A1V4T4C6-F1
#
_entry.id   AF-A0A1V4T4C6-F1
#
_cell.length_a   1.000
_cell.length_b   1.000
_cell.length_c   1.000
_cell.angle_alpha   90.00
_cell.angle_beta   90.00
_cell.angle_gamma   90.00
#
_symmetry.space_group_name_H-M   'P 1'
#
loop_
_entity.id
_entity.type
_entity.pdbx_description
1 polymer ?
#
loop_
_entity_poly.entity_id
_entity_poly.type
_entity_poly.pdbx_seq_one_letter_code
_entity_poly.pdbx_strand_id
1 'polypeptide(L)'
;MADWEQLPDEDGDGTPESIEDFAPAIAGTGTVQGDGNGDGTPDREQSEVASVPFRHTDKVTAVLDAPVVFVTLAAAGNNGNNNGDTPAKPIAKLRDVKQLDAPEDKPSDMEMPLGLISFYADLDAPGLIQNFSLLVDASAQVNGYWKQIGDGNWVNLASEAYNGSIKQVGNKWQLDFEIQDGSVFDDDGVANGVIYDPGALGYREPTALPDPISPFEGTNAHQFFDWMLLG
;
A
#
# COMPACT_ATOMS: atom_id res chain seq x y z
N MET A 1 -24.36 -2.08 14.64
CA MET A 1 -22.89 -2.01 14.55
C MET A 1 -22.41 -1.72 15.96
N ALA A 2 -21.47 -2.48 16.50
CA ALA A 2 -20.84 -2.07 17.75
C ALA A 2 -20.20 -0.70 17.50
N ASP A 3 -20.41 0.22 18.42
CA ASP A 3 -19.88 1.57 18.34
C ASP A 3 -18.40 1.51 18.70
N TRP A 4 -17.56 1.10 17.72
CA TRP A 4 -16.14 0.89 17.92
C TRP A 4 -15.42 2.19 18.32
N GLU A 5 -16.00 3.35 17.98
CA GLU A 5 -15.53 4.68 18.39
C GLU A 5 -15.52 4.89 19.92
N GLN A 6 -16.21 4.04 20.70
CA GLN A 6 -16.22 4.12 22.16
C GLN A 6 -15.23 3.19 22.85
N LEU A 7 -14.54 2.33 22.11
CA LEU A 7 -13.53 1.45 22.66
C LEU A 7 -12.22 2.21 22.89
N PRO A 8 -11.38 1.78 23.84
CA PRO A 8 -10.07 2.39 24.05
C PRO A 8 -9.20 2.29 22.80
N ASP A 9 -8.65 3.43 22.43
CA ASP A 9 -7.60 3.66 21.43
C ASP A 9 -6.54 4.47 22.19
N GLU A 10 -5.60 3.75 22.81
CA GLU A 10 -4.59 4.29 23.73
C GLU A 10 -3.44 4.93 22.95
N ASP A 11 -3.12 4.42 21.76
CA ASP A 11 -2.05 4.96 20.91
C ASP A 11 -2.53 6.08 19.95
N GLY A 12 -3.83 6.17 19.70
CA GLY A 12 -4.50 7.25 18.98
C GLY A 12 -4.42 7.14 17.45
N ASP A 13 -4.22 5.94 16.90
CA ASP A 13 -4.14 5.67 15.46
C ASP A 13 -5.52 5.65 14.76
N GLY A 14 -6.61 5.65 15.54
CA GLY A 14 -7.99 5.55 15.08
C GLY A 14 -8.57 4.13 15.10
N THR A 15 -7.82 3.16 15.58
CA THR A 15 -8.17 1.74 15.67
C THR A 15 -8.14 1.29 17.12
N PRO A 16 -9.26 0.80 17.69
CA PRO A 16 -9.23 0.36 19.08
C PRO A 16 -8.35 -0.87 19.32
N GLU A 17 -7.72 -0.97 20.48
CA GLU A 17 -6.75 -2.05 20.78
C GLU A 17 -7.34 -3.46 20.66
N SER A 18 -8.60 -3.59 21.07
CA SER A 18 -9.33 -4.85 20.98
C SER A 18 -9.64 -5.28 19.55
N ILE A 19 -9.57 -4.37 18.57
CA ILE A 19 -9.67 -4.67 17.14
C ILE A 19 -8.33 -5.13 16.60
N GLU A 20 -7.26 -4.41 16.91
CA GLU A 20 -5.92 -4.74 16.43
C GLU A 20 -5.43 -6.10 16.93
N ASP A 21 -5.87 -6.53 18.11
CA ASP A 21 -5.65 -7.87 18.65
C ASP A 21 -6.12 -9.02 17.71
N PHE A 22 -6.95 -8.73 16.71
CA PHE A 22 -7.40 -9.67 15.69
C PHE A 22 -6.60 -9.61 14.38
N ALA A 23 -5.63 -8.68 14.26
CA ALA A 23 -4.77 -8.57 13.11
C ALA A 23 -4.03 -9.91 12.87
N PRO A 24 -4.17 -10.53 11.69
CA PRO A 24 -3.46 -11.76 11.39
C PRO A 24 -1.96 -11.49 11.29
N ALA A 25 -1.15 -12.30 11.97
CA ALA A 25 0.31 -12.26 11.85
C ALA A 25 0.78 -12.65 10.43
N ILE A 26 1.99 -12.22 10.07
CA ILE A 26 2.66 -12.67 8.85
C ILE A 26 3.10 -14.13 9.03
N ALA A 27 2.71 -15.00 8.10
CA ALA A 27 3.07 -16.42 8.16
C ALA A 27 4.59 -16.61 8.22
N GLY A 28 5.07 -17.31 9.25
CA GLY A 28 6.49 -17.55 9.49
C GLY A 28 7.21 -16.46 10.31
N THR A 29 6.51 -15.39 10.70
CA THR A 29 6.96 -14.43 11.71
C THR A 29 6.47 -14.82 13.11
N GLY A 30 6.82 -14.06 14.15
CA GLY A 30 6.56 -14.39 15.56
C GLY A 30 5.08 -14.67 15.90
N THR A 31 4.84 -15.11 17.13
CA THR A 31 3.48 -15.43 17.62
C THR A 31 2.84 -14.29 18.41
N VAL A 32 3.32 -13.06 18.24
CA VAL A 32 2.77 -11.91 18.95
C VAL A 32 1.38 -11.63 18.40
N GLN A 33 0.39 -11.63 19.29
CA GLN A 33 -1.00 -11.39 18.91
C GLN A 33 -1.17 -9.92 18.52
N GLY A 34 -1.85 -9.67 17.39
CA GLY A 34 -2.08 -8.31 16.89
C GLY A 34 -0.84 -7.65 16.28
N ASP A 35 0.24 -8.39 16.04
CA ASP A 35 1.44 -7.92 15.34
C ASP A 35 1.25 -8.10 13.82
N GLY A 36 0.52 -7.15 13.22
CA GLY A 36 0.13 -7.20 11.82
C GLY A 36 1.27 -6.85 10.87
N ASN A 37 2.24 -6.05 11.34
CA ASN A 37 3.43 -5.62 10.61
C ASN A 37 4.62 -6.59 10.76
N GLY A 38 4.58 -7.50 11.75
CA GLY A 38 5.54 -8.58 11.98
C GLY A 38 6.85 -8.13 12.65
N ASP A 39 6.89 -7.01 13.37
CA ASP A 39 8.10 -6.48 13.99
C ASP A 39 8.41 -7.02 15.39
N GLY A 40 7.48 -7.79 15.97
CA GLY A 40 7.59 -8.40 17.30
C GLY A 40 6.94 -7.59 18.43
N THR A 41 6.35 -6.44 18.12
CA THR A 41 5.52 -5.62 19.02
C THR A 41 4.06 -5.72 18.56
N PRO A 42 3.07 -5.83 19.47
CA PRO A 42 1.67 -5.74 19.07
C PRO A 42 1.38 -4.34 18.50
N ASP A 43 0.60 -4.28 17.41
CA ASP A 43 0.30 -3.00 16.73
C ASP A 43 -0.36 -1.99 17.71
N ARG A 44 -1.23 -2.48 18.61
CA ARG A 44 -1.87 -1.72 19.72
C ARG A 44 -0.96 -1.02 20.73
N GLU A 45 0.35 -1.18 20.59
CA GLU A 45 1.35 -0.53 21.43
C GLU A 45 2.17 0.51 20.62
N GLN A 46 1.78 0.77 19.37
CA GLN A 46 2.58 1.48 18.37
C GLN A 46 1.74 2.51 17.62
N SER A 47 1.79 3.77 18.06
CA SER A 47 1.07 4.88 17.40
C SER A 47 1.44 5.14 15.93
N GLU A 48 2.52 4.54 15.44
CA GLU A 48 2.96 4.55 14.05
C GLU A 48 2.48 3.35 13.24
N VAL A 49 1.68 2.45 13.80
CA VAL A 49 1.14 1.24 13.17
C VAL A 49 -0.37 1.20 13.41
N ALA A 50 -1.13 0.78 12.40
CA ALA A 50 -2.57 0.68 12.45
C ALA A 50 -3.05 -0.56 11.71
N SER A 51 -3.72 -1.48 12.39
CA SER A 51 -4.27 -2.73 11.85
C SER A 51 -5.79 -2.71 11.78
N VAL A 52 -6.31 -2.29 10.63
CA VAL A 52 -7.74 -1.96 10.46
C VAL A 52 -8.51 -3.06 9.72
N PRO A 53 -9.70 -3.47 10.21
CA PRO A 53 -10.58 -4.38 9.48
C PRO A 53 -11.32 -3.64 8.36
N PHE A 54 -10.91 -3.91 7.13
CA PHE A 54 -11.58 -3.45 5.92
C PHE A 54 -12.62 -4.48 5.47
N ARG A 55 -13.57 -4.04 4.67
CA ARG A 55 -14.47 -4.93 3.93
C ARG A 55 -13.92 -5.14 2.53
N HIS A 56 -14.00 -6.36 2.04
CA HIS A 56 -13.63 -6.72 0.67
C HIS A 56 -14.71 -6.24 -0.31
N THR A 57 -14.78 -4.93 -0.49
CA THR A 57 -15.65 -4.22 -1.41
C THR A 57 -15.05 -2.85 -1.75
N ASP A 58 -15.33 -2.37 -2.95
CA ASP A 58 -15.05 -1.00 -3.38
C ASP A 58 -16.10 0.01 -2.91
N LYS A 59 -17.16 -0.44 -2.22
CA LYS A 59 -18.32 0.37 -1.80
C LYS A 59 -18.70 0.08 -0.35
N VAL A 60 -17.78 0.34 0.57
CA VAL A 60 -17.93 0.10 2.01
C VAL A 60 -19.19 0.76 2.60
N THR A 61 -19.63 1.91 2.06
CA THR A 61 -20.83 2.59 2.56
C THR A 61 -22.14 1.90 2.15
N ALA A 62 -22.12 1.10 1.08
CA ALA A 62 -23.30 0.44 0.52
C ALA A 62 -23.32 -1.08 0.76
N VAL A 63 -22.15 -1.73 0.81
CA VAL A 63 -22.01 -3.19 0.92
C VAL A 63 -21.52 -3.56 2.32
N LEU A 64 -22.44 -3.46 3.28
CA LEU A 64 -22.16 -3.57 4.72
C LEU A 64 -21.88 -5.01 5.20
N ASP A 65 -22.07 -6.02 4.36
CA ASP A 65 -21.92 -7.44 4.68
C ASP A 65 -20.76 -8.11 3.92
N ALA A 66 -19.97 -7.33 3.16
CA ALA A 66 -18.79 -7.84 2.50
C ALA A 66 -17.79 -8.47 3.50
N PRO A 67 -17.08 -9.55 3.11
CA PRO A 67 -16.11 -10.23 3.96
C PRO A 67 -15.06 -9.27 4.52
N VAL A 68 -14.61 -9.51 5.74
CA VAL A 68 -13.57 -8.68 6.37
C VAL A 68 -12.19 -9.15 5.93
N VAL A 69 -11.30 -8.19 5.67
CA VAL A 69 -9.86 -8.38 5.48
C VAL A 69 -9.12 -7.34 6.31
N PHE A 70 -8.06 -7.73 7.00
CA PHE A 70 -7.23 -6.78 7.72
C PHE A 70 -6.21 -6.13 6.78
N VAL A 71 -6.03 -4.81 6.95
CA VAL A 71 -4.96 -4.03 6.35
C VAL A 71 -4.15 -3.42 7.48
N THR A 72 -2.84 -3.68 7.48
CA THR A 72 -1.91 -3.04 8.41
C THR A 72 -1.17 -1.92 7.68
N LEU A 73 -1.27 -0.70 8.18
CA LEU A 73 -0.49 0.47 7.74
C LEU A 73 0.58 0.74 8.78
N ALA A 74 1.85 0.79 8.38
CA ALA A 74 2.95 1.18 9.25
C ALA A 74 3.65 2.42 8.70
N ALA A 75 3.76 3.48 9.50
CA ALA A 75 4.62 4.64 9.28
C ALA A 75 6.09 4.38 9.70
N ALA A 76 6.51 3.12 9.60
CA ALA A 76 7.87 2.65 9.69
C ALA A 76 8.19 1.87 8.41
N GLY A 77 8.19 2.56 7.26
CA GLY A 77 8.46 1.91 5.98
C GLY A 77 9.81 1.22 6.00
N ASN A 78 9.81 -0.10 5.77
CA ASN A 78 10.96 -0.99 5.89
C ASN A 78 11.90 -0.85 4.68
N ASN A 79 12.38 0.38 4.42
CA ASN A 79 13.43 0.67 3.44
C ASN A 79 14.64 1.28 4.16
N GLY A 80 15.47 0.38 4.73
CA GLY A 80 16.91 0.52 4.58
C GLY A 80 17.76 0.94 5.78
N ASN A 81 17.56 0.39 6.98
CA ASN A 81 18.65 0.36 7.97
C ASN A 81 19.65 -0.76 7.63
N ASN A 82 20.42 -0.58 6.56
CA ASN A 82 21.63 -1.39 6.30
C ASN A 82 22.91 -0.56 6.12
N ASN A 83 22.83 0.77 6.21
CA ASN A 83 24.02 1.61 6.30
C ASN A 83 23.70 2.71 7.31
N GLY A 84 24.51 2.81 8.36
CA GLY A 84 24.35 3.76 9.47
C GLY A 84 24.47 5.24 9.06
N ASP A 85 23.58 5.70 8.19
CA ASP A 85 23.42 7.08 7.78
C ASP A 85 22.28 7.70 8.57
N THR A 86 22.65 8.52 9.53
CA THR A 86 21.76 9.39 10.30
C THR A 86 21.32 10.57 9.41
N PRO A 87 20.02 10.89 9.32
CA PRO A 87 19.07 10.87 10.43
C PRO A 87 18.14 9.65 10.41
N ALA A 88 17.59 9.32 11.58
CA ALA A 88 16.41 8.45 11.66
C ALA A 88 15.34 9.01 10.72
N LYS A 89 14.78 8.17 9.85
CA LYS A 89 13.61 8.56 9.04
C LYS A 89 12.52 9.05 10.00
N PRO A 90 11.72 10.07 9.62
CA PRO A 90 10.55 10.45 10.40
C PRO A 90 9.70 9.19 10.66
N ILE A 91 9.24 9.06 11.89
CA ILE A 91 8.27 8.04 12.28
C ILE A 91 7.01 8.85 12.61
N ALA A 92 6.06 8.83 11.69
CA ALA A 92 4.82 9.58 11.86
C ALA A 92 3.92 8.89 12.87
N LYS A 93 3.19 9.69 13.65
CA LYS A 93 2.03 9.18 14.36
C LYS A 93 0.86 9.07 13.39
N LEU A 94 0.28 7.88 13.26
CA LEU A 94 -0.93 7.65 12.47
C LEU A 94 -2.16 8.12 13.26
N ARG A 95 -3.22 8.47 12.54
CA ARG A 95 -4.55 8.71 13.09
C ARG A 95 -5.63 8.64 12.01
N ASP A 96 -6.85 8.25 12.42
CA ASP A 96 -8.05 8.16 11.56
C ASP A 96 -7.82 7.27 10.33
N VAL A 97 -7.13 6.14 10.51
CA VAL A 97 -6.93 5.14 9.46
C VAL A 97 -8.24 4.41 9.18
N LYS A 98 -8.78 4.54 7.97
CA LYS A 98 -10.10 4.01 7.63
C LYS A 98 -10.29 3.67 6.16
N GLN A 99 -11.33 2.89 5.90
CA GLN A 99 -11.79 2.56 4.56
C GLN A 99 -12.77 3.63 4.05
N LEU A 100 -12.59 4.05 2.80
CA LEU A 100 -13.56 4.85 2.04
C LEU A 100 -14.00 4.10 0.78
N ASP A 101 -15.12 4.50 0.19
CA ASP A 101 -15.53 4.01 -1.13
C ASP A 101 -14.48 4.36 -2.20
N ALA A 102 -14.36 3.51 -3.21
CA ALA A 102 -13.63 3.86 -4.42
C ALA A 102 -14.28 5.05 -5.13
N PRO A 103 -13.49 5.97 -5.72
CA PRO A 103 -14.04 7.08 -6.50
C PRO A 103 -14.86 6.59 -7.69
N GLU A 104 -16.01 7.22 -7.95
CA GLU A 104 -16.90 6.86 -9.07
C GLU A 104 -16.23 7.10 -10.44
N ASP A 105 -15.30 8.06 -10.50
CA ASP A 105 -14.60 8.51 -11.70
C ASP A 105 -13.25 7.80 -11.92
N LYS A 106 -12.93 6.75 -11.14
CA LYS A 106 -11.70 5.97 -11.33
C LYS A 106 -11.64 5.36 -12.74
N PRO A 107 -10.43 5.17 -13.31
CA PRO A 107 -10.28 4.50 -14.59
C PRO A 107 -10.96 3.12 -14.62
N SER A 108 -11.56 2.76 -15.76
CA SER A 108 -12.29 1.50 -15.92
C SER A 108 -11.39 0.26 -15.84
N ASP A 109 -10.09 0.44 -16.09
CA ASP A 109 -9.05 -0.60 -16.02
C ASP A 109 -8.38 -0.68 -14.63
N MET A 110 -8.87 0.09 -13.65
CA MET A 110 -8.38 0.09 -12.28
C MET A 110 -9.38 -0.57 -11.33
N GLU A 111 -8.95 -1.66 -10.70
CA GLU A 111 -9.68 -2.33 -9.64
C GLU A 111 -9.21 -1.83 -8.27
N MET A 112 -10.16 -1.60 -7.37
CA MET A 112 -9.91 -1.16 -5.99
C MET A 112 -10.72 -2.07 -5.06
N PRO A 113 -10.31 -3.34 -4.88
CA PRO A 113 -11.14 -4.35 -4.20
C PRO A 113 -11.51 -3.97 -2.76
N LEU A 114 -10.78 -3.04 -2.14
CA LEU A 114 -11.01 -2.52 -0.80
C LEU A 114 -11.39 -1.03 -0.78
N GLY A 115 -11.75 -0.44 -1.91
CA GLY A 115 -11.96 1.01 -1.99
C GLY A 115 -10.66 1.78 -1.77
N LEU A 116 -10.74 2.90 -1.05
CA LEU A 116 -9.57 3.64 -0.60
C LEU A 116 -9.25 3.31 0.86
N ILE A 117 -7.97 3.34 1.20
CA ILE A 117 -7.51 3.59 2.56
C ILE A 117 -7.26 5.09 2.70
N SER A 118 -7.76 5.69 3.79
CA SER A 118 -7.54 7.08 4.14
C SER A 118 -6.92 7.16 5.52
N PHE A 119 -5.92 8.01 5.69
CA PHE A 119 -5.27 8.25 6.98
C PHE A 119 -4.70 9.66 7.06
N TYR A 120 -4.35 10.07 8.28
CA TYR A 120 -3.40 11.15 8.50
C TYR A 120 -2.13 10.62 9.17
N ALA A 121 -1.02 11.27 8.87
CA ALA A 121 0.27 10.99 9.48
C ALA A 121 0.87 12.31 9.99
N ASP A 122 0.95 12.46 11.31
CA ASP A 122 1.51 13.64 11.96
C ASP A 122 3.04 13.53 12.02
N LEU A 123 3.73 14.55 11.51
CA LEU A 123 5.19 14.62 11.38
C LEU A 123 5.79 15.66 12.35
N ASP A 124 7.05 15.47 12.71
CA ASP A 124 7.78 16.38 13.61
C ASP A 124 8.03 17.77 13.00
N ALA A 125 8.01 17.89 11.67
CA ALA A 125 8.21 19.15 10.97
C ALA A 125 7.51 19.15 9.59
N PRO A 126 7.09 20.34 9.12
CA PRO A 126 6.58 20.50 7.77
C PRO A 126 7.58 20.11 6.68
N GLY A 127 7.10 19.50 5.60
CA GLY A 127 7.87 19.19 4.40
C GLY A 127 8.71 17.90 4.47
N LEU A 128 8.57 17.12 5.54
CA LEU A 128 9.30 15.87 5.74
C LEU A 128 8.77 14.75 4.83
N ILE A 129 9.66 13.81 4.49
CA ILE A 129 9.32 12.59 3.75
C ILE A 129 9.03 11.47 4.75
N GLN A 130 7.85 10.87 4.65
CA GLN A 130 7.46 9.70 5.42
C GLN A 130 7.47 8.45 4.53
N ASN A 131 8.05 7.36 5.05
CA ASN A 131 8.01 6.05 4.42
C ASN A 131 6.91 5.21 5.09
N PHE A 132 6.12 4.52 4.28
CA PHE A 132 5.02 3.69 4.72
C PHE A 132 5.18 2.25 4.19
N SER A 133 4.58 1.31 4.92
CA SER A 133 4.36 -0.06 4.46
C SER A 133 2.88 -0.41 4.65
N LEU A 134 2.23 -0.91 3.60
CA LEU A 134 0.91 -1.52 3.68
C LEU A 134 1.05 -3.04 3.58
N LEU A 135 0.43 -3.75 4.52
CA LEU A 135 0.36 -5.20 4.52
C LEU A 135 -1.07 -5.67 4.40
N VAL A 136 -1.33 -6.53 3.41
CA VAL A 136 -2.67 -7.08 3.15
C VAL A 136 -2.55 -8.56 2.78
N ASP A 137 -3.57 -9.36 3.09
CA ASP A 137 -3.59 -10.77 2.70
C ASP A 137 -3.34 -10.95 1.19
N ALA A 138 -2.52 -11.94 0.83
CA ALA A 138 -2.11 -12.16 -0.55
C ALA A 138 -3.28 -12.48 -1.50
N SER A 139 -4.44 -12.88 -0.97
CA SER A 139 -5.67 -13.11 -1.74
C SER A 139 -6.36 -11.83 -2.22
N ALA A 140 -5.98 -10.64 -1.72
CA ALA A 140 -6.57 -9.36 -2.12
C ALA A 140 -6.29 -8.96 -3.59
N GLN A 141 -5.42 -9.69 -4.30
CA GLN A 141 -5.11 -9.48 -5.73
C GLN A 141 -4.76 -8.03 -6.06
N VAL A 142 -3.77 -7.48 -5.36
CA VAL A 142 -3.29 -6.09 -5.56
C VAL A 142 -1.91 -6.10 -6.22
N ASN A 143 -1.60 -5.06 -6.99
CA ASN A 143 -0.29 -4.89 -7.61
C ASN A 143 0.26 -3.46 -7.53
N GLY A 144 -0.35 -2.61 -6.71
CA GLY A 144 0.10 -1.25 -6.52
C GLY A 144 -0.60 -0.55 -5.38
N TYR A 145 0.07 0.49 -4.87
CA TYR A 145 -0.56 1.53 -4.08
C TYR A 145 -0.83 2.73 -4.99
N TRP A 146 -2.07 2.90 -5.38
CA TRP A 146 -2.49 3.87 -6.39
C TRP A 146 -2.98 5.15 -5.72
N LYS A 147 -2.32 6.26 -6.02
CA LYS A 147 -2.70 7.60 -5.56
C LYS A 147 -3.23 8.42 -6.73
N GLN A 148 -4.42 9.00 -6.57
CA GLN A 148 -4.91 10.01 -7.50
C GLN A 148 -4.17 11.33 -7.25
N ILE A 149 -3.74 11.99 -8.31
CA ILE A 149 -3.16 13.34 -8.24
C ILE A 149 -4.13 14.35 -8.84
N GLY A 150 -3.89 15.65 -8.62
CA GLY A 150 -4.86 16.72 -8.90
C GLY A 150 -5.32 16.90 -10.37
N ASP A 151 -4.72 16.21 -11.34
CA ASP A 151 -5.18 16.17 -12.74
C ASP A 151 -6.10 14.97 -13.06
N GLY A 152 -6.43 14.16 -12.06
CA GLY A 152 -7.24 12.95 -12.17
C GLY A 152 -6.45 11.70 -12.55
N ASN A 153 -5.15 11.81 -12.83
CA ASN A 153 -4.30 10.67 -13.09
C ASN A 153 -4.01 9.89 -11.80
N TRP A 154 -3.72 8.60 -11.98
CA TRP A 154 -3.35 7.71 -10.89
C TRP A 154 -1.92 7.22 -11.03
N VAL A 155 -1.17 7.31 -9.95
CA VAL A 155 0.24 6.95 -9.87
C VAL A 155 0.42 5.79 -8.89
N ASN A 156 1.18 4.76 -9.28
CA ASN A 156 1.54 3.67 -8.38
C ASN A 156 2.77 4.06 -7.55
N LEU A 157 2.56 4.52 -6.31
CA LEU A 157 3.64 4.93 -5.41
C LEU A 157 4.47 3.74 -4.89
N ALA A 158 3.92 2.52 -4.93
CA ALA A 158 4.66 1.31 -4.56
C ALA A 158 5.59 0.80 -5.68
N SER A 159 5.66 1.49 -6.82
CA SER A 159 6.58 1.13 -7.91
C SER A 159 7.99 1.64 -7.68
N GLU A 160 8.99 0.96 -8.26
CA GLU A 160 10.41 1.35 -8.16
C GLU A 160 10.67 2.78 -8.66
N ALA A 161 9.87 3.27 -9.62
CA ALA A 161 9.98 4.64 -10.14
C ALA A 161 9.70 5.72 -9.09
N TYR A 162 9.00 5.37 -8.01
CA TYR A 162 8.68 6.25 -6.88
C TYR A 162 9.32 5.76 -5.57
N ASN A 163 10.48 5.09 -5.67
CA ASN A 163 11.22 4.51 -4.54
C ASN A 163 10.41 3.49 -3.71
N GLY A 164 9.30 3.01 -4.27
CA GLY A 164 8.46 2.00 -3.65
C GLY A 164 8.94 0.58 -3.92
N SER A 165 8.31 -0.38 -3.25
CA SER A 165 8.54 -1.80 -3.51
C SER A 165 7.27 -2.61 -3.27
N ILE A 166 7.13 -3.73 -3.97
CA ILE A 166 6.04 -4.70 -3.75
C ILE A 166 6.67 -6.08 -3.62
N LYS A 167 6.38 -6.75 -2.50
CA LYS A 167 6.92 -8.09 -2.23
C LYS A 167 5.92 -8.92 -1.46
N GLN A 168 5.96 -10.23 -1.69
CA GLN A 168 5.19 -11.16 -0.86
C GLN A 168 6.04 -11.49 0.39
N VAL A 169 5.48 -11.28 1.57
CA VAL A 169 6.04 -11.69 2.87
C VAL A 169 5.10 -12.69 3.50
N GLY A 170 5.50 -13.97 3.52
CA GLY A 170 4.65 -15.06 3.97
C GLY A 170 3.32 -15.12 3.20
N ASN A 171 2.21 -14.94 3.92
CA ASN A 171 0.85 -14.91 3.38
C ASN A 171 0.34 -13.50 3.03
N LYS A 172 1.17 -12.46 3.10
CA LYS A 172 0.78 -11.07 2.82
C LYS A 172 1.53 -10.48 1.63
N TRP A 173 0.89 -9.54 0.94
CA TRP A 173 1.59 -8.54 0.14
C TRP A 173 2.04 -7.41 1.06
N GLN A 174 3.31 -7.00 0.93
CA GLN A 174 3.85 -5.77 1.50
C GLN A 174 4.11 -4.78 0.37
N LEU A 175 3.52 -3.60 0.47
CA LEU A 175 3.69 -2.49 -0.47
C LEU A 175 4.35 -1.33 0.29
N ASP A 176 5.59 -1.02 -0.07
CA ASP A 176 6.36 0.07 0.51
C ASP A 176 6.25 1.30 -0.41
N PHE A 177 6.02 2.48 0.15
CA PHE A 177 5.92 3.75 -0.58
C PHE A 177 6.35 4.92 0.30
N GLU A 178 6.55 6.11 -0.30
CA GLU A 178 6.85 7.32 0.44
C GLU A 178 6.00 8.51 -0.03
N ILE A 179 5.66 9.39 0.90
CA ILE A 179 4.96 10.66 0.63
C ILE A 179 5.73 11.76 1.34
N GLN A 180 5.91 12.90 0.66
CA GLN A 180 6.41 14.11 1.27
C GLN A 180 5.24 15.03 1.62
N ASP A 181 5.21 15.52 2.87
CA ASP A 181 4.26 16.54 3.32
C ASP A 181 4.36 17.80 2.45
N GLY A 182 3.24 18.23 1.88
CA GLY A 182 3.15 19.30 0.90
C GLY A 182 3.51 18.96 -0.55
N SER A 183 3.71 17.67 -0.89
CA SER A 183 3.90 17.25 -2.28
C SER A 183 2.59 17.03 -3.01
N VAL A 184 2.65 16.69 -4.30
CA VAL A 184 1.47 16.32 -5.10
C VAL A 184 0.80 15.01 -4.63
N PHE A 185 1.49 14.22 -3.79
CA PHE A 185 0.96 12.98 -3.22
C PHE A 185 0.38 13.15 -1.82
N ASP A 186 0.58 14.33 -1.22
CA ASP A 186 -0.16 14.77 -0.05
C ASP A 186 -1.44 15.47 -0.51
N ASP A 187 -2.59 15.03 -0.04
CA ASP A 187 -3.88 15.36 -0.65
C ASP A 187 -4.22 16.86 -0.60
N ASP A 188 -3.80 17.54 0.47
CA ASP A 188 -3.98 18.98 0.58
C ASP A 188 -2.86 19.78 -0.13
N GLY A 189 -1.75 19.13 -0.45
CA GLY A 189 -0.57 19.72 -1.10
C GLY A 189 0.11 20.82 -0.27
N VAL A 190 -0.10 20.89 1.05
CA VAL A 190 0.45 21.92 1.94
C VAL A 190 1.41 21.33 2.94
N ALA A 191 2.68 21.76 2.90
CA ALA A 191 3.66 21.41 3.93
C ALA A 191 3.26 22.01 5.28
N ASN A 192 2.54 21.24 6.10
CA ASN A 192 1.95 21.70 7.36
C ASN A 192 2.30 20.80 8.57
N GLY A 193 3.14 19.79 8.35
CA GLY A 193 3.49 18.78 9.34
C GLY A 193 2.53 17.60 9.39
N VAL A 194 1.60 17.48 8.44
CA VAL A 194 0.60 16.42 8.38
C VAL A 194 0.46 15.96 6.94
N ILE A 195 0.70 14.68 6.69
CA ILE A 195 0.29 14.06 5.42
C ILE A 195 -1.16 13.62 5.57
N TYR A 196 -2.02 14.04 4.64
CA TYR A 196 -3.36 13.49 4.46
C TYR A 196 -3.38 12.65 3.20
N ASP A 197 -3.70 11.37 3.32
CA ASP A 197 -3.62 10.44 2.20
C ASP A 197 -4.84 9.53 2.12
N PRO A 198 -5.71 9.77 1.13
CA PRO A 198 -6.52 8.73 0.53
C PRO A 198 -5.79 8.13 -0.69
N GLY A 199 -5.65 6.80 -0.72
CA GLY A 199 -5.11 6.02 -1.84
C GLY A 199 -5.66 4.60 -1.85
N ALA A 200 -5.32 3.81 -2.87
CA ALA A 200 -5.92 2.50 -3.09
C ALA A 200 -4.88 1.37 -3.13
N LEU A 201 -5.11 0.32 -2.33
CA LEU A 201 -4.58 -1.01 -2.61
C LEU A 201 -5.34 -1.57 -3.81
N GLY A 202 -4.74 -1.46 -4.99
CA GLY A 202 -5.45 -1.67 -6.25
C GLY A 202 -4.70 -2.56 -7.24
N TYR A 203 -5.41 -2.93 -8.29
CA TYR A 203 -4.88 -3.70 -9.40
C TYR A 203 -5.13 -2.98 -10.72
N ARG A 204 -4.12 -2.98 -11.58
CA ARG A 204 -4.26 -2.68 -13.01
C ARG A 204 -3.47 -3.70 -13.80
N GLU A 205 -3.99 -4.11 -14.95
CA GLU A 205 -3.19 -4.94 -15.86
C GLU A 205 -1.89 -4.22 -16.23
N PRO A 206 -0.72 -4.85 -16.05
CA PRO A 206 0.54 -4.30 -16.52
C PRO A 206 0.41 -4.01 -18.02
N THR A 207 0.88 -2.85 -18.46
CA THR A 207 0.95 -2.59 -19.90
C THR A 207 1.85 -3.67 -20.51
N ALA A 208 1.27 -4.50 -21.39
CA ALA A 208 2.05 -5.53 -22.08
C ALA A 208 3.25 -4.86 -22.74
N LEU A 209 4.45 -5.38 -22.48
CA LEU A 209 5.59 -5.02 -23.33
C LEU A 209 5.16 -5.32 -24.77
N PRO A 210 5.43 -4.42 -25.73
CA PRO A 210 5.22 -4.77 -27.13
C PRO A 210 5.94 -6.10 -27.37
N ASP A 211 5.25 -7.03 -28.04
CA ASP A 211 5.87 -8.29 -28.44
C ASP A 211 7.26 -7.97 -29.01
N PRO A 212 8.32 -8.67 -28.56
CA PRO A 212 9.64 -8.43 -29.11
C PRO A 212 9.51 -8.56 -30.62
N ILE A 213 9.75 -7.45 -31.33
CA ILE A 213 9.69 -7.42 -32.79
C ILE A 213 10.57 -8.58 -33.24
N SER A 214 9.96 -9.63 -33.77
CA SER A 214 10.74 -10.72 -34.33
C SER A 214 11.60 -10.09 -35.40
N PRO A 215 12.95 -10.19 -35.34
CA PRO A 215 13.81 -9.57 -36.35
C PRO A 215 13.59 -10.15 -37.76
N PHE A 216 12.65 -11.09 -37.92
CA PHE A 216 12.32 -11.77 -39.15
C PHE A 216 10.89 -11.54 -39.67
N GLU A 217 10.02 -10.82 -38.97
CA GLU A 217 8.71 -10.47 -39.55
C GLU A 217 8.86 -9.35 -40.60
N GLY A 218 8.77 -9.73 -41.87
CA GLY A 218 8.81 -8.83 -43.02
C GLY A 218 9.85 -9.17 -44.09
N THR A 219 10.71 -10.17 -43.85
CA THR A 219 11.56 -10.73 -44.91
C THR A 219 11.06 -12.12 -45.25
N ASN A 220 10.90 -12.44 -46.53
CA ASN A 220 10.64 -13.80 -47.02
C ASN A 220 11.88 -14.70 -46.79
N ALA A 221 12.37 -14.80 -45.56
CA ALA A 221 13.61 -15.48 -45.19
C ALA A 221 13.41 -16.98 -44.87
N HIS A 222 12.34 -17.61 -45.35
CA HIS A 222 12.19 -19.07 -45.39
C HIS A 222 13.13 -19.76 -46.41
N GLN A 223 14.29 -19.16 -46.75
CA GLN A 223 15.25 -19.70 -47.71
C GLN A 223 16.73 -19.60 -47.25
N PHE A 224 17.02 -19.21 -46.01
CA PHE A 224 18.42 -18.95 -45.58
C PHE A 224 18.97 -19.88 -44.48
N PHE A 225 18.35 -21.04 -44.25
CA PHE A 225 18.90 -22.07 -43.36
C PHE A 225 19.12 -23.42 -44.08
N ASP A 226 19.76 -23.39 -45.26
CA ASP A 226 20.21 -24.62 -45.94
C ASP A 226 21.70 -24.58 -46.36
N TRP A 227 22.53 -23.77 -45.68
CA TRP A 227 23.99 -23.80 -45.86
C TRP A 227 24.75 -23.58 -44.53
N MET A 228 24.39 -24.30 -43.47
CA MET A 228 25.30 -24.44 -42.30
C MET A 228 25.44 -25.90 -41.85
N LEU A 229 25.35 -26.84 -42.79
CA LEU A 229 25.58 -28.28 -42.52
C LEU A 229 26.49 -28.98 -43.54
N LEU A 230 27.20 -28.24 -44.40
CA LEU A 230 28.30 -28.76 -45.21
C LEU A 230 29.47 -27.77 -45.20
N GLY A 231 30.39 -28.03 -44.28
CA GLY A 231 31.68 -27.36 -44.09
C GLY A 231 32.43 -28.04 -42.95
#